data_AF-V5IDK7-F1
#
_entry.id   AF-V5IDK7-F1
#
_cell.length_a   1.000
_cell.length_b   1.000
_cell.length_c   1.000
_cell.angle_alpha   90.00
_cell.angle_beta   90.00
_cell.angle_gamma   90.00
#
_symmetry.space_group_name_H-M   'P 1'
#
loop_
_entity.id
_entity.type
_entity.pdbx_description
1 polymer ?
#
loop_
_entity_poly.entity_id
_entity_poly.type
_entity_poly.pdbx_seq_one_letter_code
_entity_poly.pdbx_strand_id
1 'polypeptide(L)'
;MKAAIATLCFLVALSCAIAELREEECRRPLAFSACSGSFWEIFSFFNNTNKCERYDGCDTGPNRFGTLQQCADGCPYGQHSRSGRK
;
A
#
# COMPACT_ATOMS: atom_id res chain seq x y z
N MET A 1 -24.82 -16.81 -24.92
CA MET A 1 -23.74 -17.42 -24.10
C MET A 1 -22.36 -16.79 -24.34
N LYS A 2 -21.97 -16.41 -25.57
CA LYS A 2 -20.68 -15.74 -25.84
C LYS A 2 -20.52 -14.33 -25.24
N ALA A 3 -21.60 -13.55 -25.22
CA ALA A 3 -21.59 -12.18 -24.71
C ALA A 3 -21.34 -12.10 -23.19
N ALA A 4 -21.83 -13.09 -22.42
CA ALA A 4 -21.69 -13.13 -20.96
C ALA A 4 -20.26 -13.46 -20.50
N ILE A 5 -19.50 -14.20 -21.31
CA ILE A 5 -18.11 -14.57 -20.99
C ILE A 5 -17.19 -13.37 -21.20
N ALA A 6 -17.42 -12.60 -22.27
CA ALA A 6 -16.63 -11.39 -22.55
C ALA A 6 -16.81 -10.31 -21.46
N THR A 7 -18.04 -10.11 -20.98
CA THR A 7 -18.32 -9.14 -19.89
C THR A 7 -17.69 -9.56 -18.56
N LEU A 8 -17.68 -10.85 -18.23
CA LEU A 8 -16.99 -11.37 -17.04
C LEU A 8 -15.47 -11.16 -17.11
N CYS A 9 -14.85 -11.35 -18.29
CA CYS A 9 -13.42 -11.13 -18.47
C CYS A 9 -13.01 -9.65 -18.29
N PHE A 10 -13.84 -8.70 -18.75
CA PHE A 10 -13.57 -7.27 -18.56
C PHE A 10 -13.69 -6.82 -17.08
N LEU A 11 -14.64 -7.39 -16.33
CA LEU A 11 -14.80 -7.08 -14.91
C LEU A 11 -13.64 -7.59 -14.05
N VAL A 12 -13.11 -8.78 -14.36
CA VAL A 12 -11.94 -9.34 -13.68
C VAL A 12 -10.68 -8.50 -13.97
N ALA A 13 -10.49 -8.05 -15.21
CA ALA A 13 -9.37 -7.18 -15.56
C ALA A 13 -9.41 -5.82 -14.83
N LEU A 14 -10.60 -5.27 -14.57
CA LEU A 14 -10.77 -4.03 -13.82
C LEU A 14 -10.46 -4.19 -12.31
N SER A 15 -10.64 -5.39 -11.77
CA SER A 15 -10.39 -5.69 -10.35
C SER A 15 -8.92 -5.92 -9.99
N CYS A 16 -8.03 -6.05 -10.98
CA CYS A 16 -6.57 -6.17 -10.76
C CYS A 16 -5.86 -4.82 -10.57
N ALA A 17 -6.60 -3.72 -10.39
CA ALA A 17 -6.00 -2.47 -9.94
C ALA A 17 -5.43 -2.69 -8.53
N ILE A 18 -4.11 -2.78 -8.43
CA ILE A 18 -3.39 -2.67 -7.18
C ILE A 18 -3.91 -1.38 -6.53
N ALA A 19 -4.62 -1.49 -5.41
CA ALA A 19 -5.28 -0.34 -4.80
C ALA A 19 -4.22 0.65 -4.32
N GLU A 20 -3.88 1.64 -5.16
CA GLU A 20 -3.05 2.78 -4.78
C GLU A 20 -3.84 3.59 -3.74
N LEU A 21 -3.25 3.77 -2.56
CA LEU A 21 -3.79 4.64 -1.52
C LEU A 21 -3.57 6.09 -1.93
N ARG A 22 -4.43 6.99 -1.44
CA ARG A 22 -4.20 8.42 -1.60
C ARG A 22 -3.02 8.87 -0.73
N GLU A 23 -2.36 9.96 -1.12
CA GLU A 23 -1.15 10.41 -0.43
C GLU A 23 -1.41 10.71 1.06
N GLU A 24 -2.59 11.24 1.39
CA GLU A 24 -3.00 11.49 2.78
C GLU A 24 -3.13 10.20 3.60
N GLU A 25 -3.49 9.08 2.97
CA GLU A 25 -3.61 7.78 3.63
C GLU A 25 -2.23 7.17 3.86
N CYS A 26 -1.33 7.30 2.88
CA CYS A 26 0.08 6.90 3.00
C CYS A 26 0.85 7.71 4.06
N ARG A 27 0.46 8.97 4.30
CA ARG A 27 1.13 9.84 5.28
C ARG A 27 0.45 9.87 6.65
N ARG A 28 -0.58 9.04 6.87
CA ARG A 28 -1.27 8.97 8.16
C ARG A 28 -0.28 8.50 9.25
N PRO A 29 -0.31 9.12 10.45
CA PRO A 29 0.50 8.67 11.58
C PRO A 29 0.27 7.19 11.89
N LEU A 30 1.36 6.48 12.16
CA LEU A 30 1.35 5.09 12.61
C LEU A 30 1.27 5.07 14.14
N ALA A 31 0.38 4.24 14.68
CA ALA A 31 0.01 4.19 16.09
C ALA A 31 0.97 3.33 16.92
N PHE A 32 2.29 3.51 16.75
CA PHE A 32 3.33 2.74 17.45
C PHE A 32 3.12 2.64 18.96
N SER A 33 2.76 3.76 19.59
CA SER A 33 2.61 3.86 21.05
C SER A 33 1.35 3.22 21.61
N ALA A 34 0.39 2.84 20.76
CA ALA A 34 -0.84 2.17 21.16
C ALA A 34 -0.68 0.64 21.21
N CYS A 35 0.47 0.11 20.79
CA CYS A 35 0.72 -1.32 20.77
C CYS A 35 0.85 -1.89 22.19
N SER A 36 -0.05 -2.81 22.52
CA SER A 36 0.04 -3.65 23.73
C SER A 36 -0.03 -5.11 23.31
N GLY A 37 1.12 -5.79 23.25
CA GLY A 37 1.21 -7.20 22.90
C GLY A 37 2.14 -7.50 21.73
N SER A 38 1.70 -8.38 20.83
CA SER A 38 2.54 -8.90 19.74
C SER A 38 2.76 -7.88 18.64
N PHE A 39 4.00 -7.83 18.16
CA PHE A 39 4.41 -7.09 16.97
C PHE A 39 4.57 -8.06 15.82
N TRP A 40 4.37 -7.56 14.60
CA TRP A 40 4.69 -8.27 13.38
C TRP A 40 5.40 -7.32 12.41
N GLU A 41 6.08 -7.90 11.43
CA GLU A 41 6.75 -7.14 10.39
C GLU A 41 5.71 -6.42 9.52
N ILE A 42 5.85 -5.10 9.40
CA ILE A 42 5.01 -4.24 8.59
C ILE A 42 5.91 -3.40 7.69
N PHE A 43 5.47 -3.20 6.45
CA PHE A 43 6.01 -2.18 5.56
C PHE A 43 5.00 -1.03 5.45
N SER A 44 5.44 0.20 5.67
CA SER A 44 4.57 1.39 5.59
C SER A 44 5.33 2.57 4.99
N PHE A 45 4.59 3.49 4.39
CA PHE A 45 5.14 4.76 3.92
C PHE A 45 5.37 5.69 5.10
N PHE A 46 6.62 6.14 5.28
CA PHE A 46 7.03 7.03 6.35
C PHE A 46 7.13 8.46 5.85
N ASN A 47 6.35 9.36 6.44
CA ASN A 47 6.32 10.78 6.04
C ASN A 47 7.66 11.49 6.26
N ASN A 48 8.38 11.14 7.34
CA ASN A 48 9.66 11.74 7.72
C ASN A 48 10.79 11.40 6.74
N THR A 49 10.83 10.17 6.22
CA THR A 49 11.86 9.74 5.26
C THR A 49 11.38 9.76 3.81
N ASN A 50 10.09 10.01 3.60
CA ASN A 50 9.43 10.12 2.31
C ASN A 50 9.58 8.86 1.45
N LYS A 51 9.56 7.69 2.10
CA LYS A 51 9.69 6.36 1.49
C LYS A 51 9.03 5.27 2.34
N CYS A 52 8.74 4.14 1.72
CA CYS A 52 8.41 2.90 2.40
C CYS A 52 9.58 2.31 3.21
N GLU A 53 9.31 1.90 4.44
CA GLU A 53 10.27 1.24 5.34
C GLU A 53 9.63 0.10 6.10
N ARG A 54 10.47 -0.82 6.58
CA ARG A 54 10.09 -1.93 7.46
C ARG A 54 10.14 -1.47 8.91
N TYR A 55 9.16 -1.86 9.71
CA TYR A 55 9.23 -1.80 11.17
C TYR A 55 8.43 -2.95 11.78
N ASP A 56 8.69 -3.22 13.06
CA ASP A 56 7.91 -4.17 13.84
C ASP A 56 6.83 -3.40 14.61
N GLY A 57 5.58 -3.68 14.28
CA GLY A 57 4.42 -2.86 14.68
C GLY A 57 3.17 -3.67 14.95
N CYS A 58 2.12 -2.98 15.38
CA CYS A 58 0.78 -3.56 15.54
C CYS A 58 -0.30 -2.81 14.75
N ASP A 59 0.11 -1.93 13.82
CA ASP A 59 -0.81 -1.07 13.08
C ASP A 59 -1.85 -1.85 12.29
N THR A 60 -3.09 -1.38 12.36
CA THR A 60 -4.25 -1.94 11.63
C THR A 60 -4.78 -0.98 10.57
N GLY A 61 -4.05 0.12 10.30
CA GLY A 61 -4.42 1.12 9.30
C GLY A 61 -4.12 0.66 7.86
N PRO A 62 -4.61 1.41 6.85
CA PRO A 62 -4.43 1.06 5.44
C PRO A 62 -2.98 1.21 4.97
N ASN A 63 -2.19 2.11 5.56
CA ASN A 63 -0.75 2.25 5.31
C ASN A 63 0.02 1.10 5.98
N ARG A 64 -0.27 -0.14 5.59
CA ARG A 64 0.30 -1.38 6.15
C ARG A 64 0.36 -2.42 5.04
N PHE A 65 1.57 -2.81 4.68
CA PHE A 65 1.84 -3.71 3.56
C PHE A 65 2.68 -4.90 4.03
N GLY A 66 2.56 -6.03 3.34
CA GLY A 66 3.30 -7.26 3.67
C GLY A 66 4.71 -7.29 3.06
N THR A 67 5.01 -6.41 2.12
CA THR A 67 6.32 -6.31 1.47
C THR A 67 6.65 -4.86 1.10
N LEU A 68 7.94 -4.57 0.92
CA LEU A 68 8.39 -3.26 0.45
C LEU A 68 7.82 -2.92 -0.93
N GLN A 69 7.73 -3.90 -1.83
CA GLN A 69 7.18 -3.72 -3.18
C GLN A 69 5.70 -3.34 -3.13
N GLN A 70 4.90 -4.06 -2.33
CA GLN A 70 3.48 -3.72 -2.14
C GLN A 70 3.30 -2.31 -1.57
N CYS A 71 4.17 -1.89 -0.65
CA CYS A 71 4.14 -0.51 -0.14
C CYS A 71 4.49 0.51 -1.24
N ALA A 72 5.54 0.27 -2.03
CA ALA A 72 5.94 1.18 -3.11
C ALA A 72 4.87 1.28 -4.20
N ASP A 73 4.21 0.17 -4.53
CA ASP A 73 3.12 0.15 -5.50
C ASP A 73 1.84 0.78 -4.95
N GLY A 74 1.51 0.54 -3.66
CA GLY A 74 0.34 1.11 -3.00
C GLY A 74 0.49 2.58 -2.59
N CYS A 75 1.72 3.05 -2.40
CA CYS A 75 2.07 4.43 -2.03
C CYS A 75 3.16 4.99 -2.96
N PRO A 76 2.86 5.28 -4.25
CA PRO A 76 3.82 5.71 -5.26
C PRO A 76 4.20 7.20 -5.13
N TYR A 77 4.47 7.64 -3.89
CA TYR A 77 4.82 9.02 -3.52
C TYR A 77 6.26 9.12 -3.07
N GLY A 78 6.78 10.34 -2.92
CA GLY A 78 8.15 10.56 -2.45
C GLY A 78 9.19 9.87 -3.32
N GLN A 79 10.05 9.05 -2.69
CA GLN A 79 11.07 8.28 -3.40
C GLN A 79 10.51 7.16 -4.31
N HIS A 80 9.24 6.81 -4.17
CA HIS A 80 8.55 5.81 -4.99
C HIS A 80 7.82 6.43 -6.20
N SER A 81 7.91 7.75 -6.38
CA SER A 81 7.28 8.44 -7.50
C SER A 81 7.78 7.92 -8.85
N ARG A 82 6.84 7.51 -9.70
CA ARG A 82 7.11 7.04 -11.06
C ARG A 82 7.68 8.14 -11.97
N SER A 83 7.50 9.41 -11.61
CA SER A 83 7.96 10.56 -12.42
C SER A 83 9.49 10.74 -12.46
N GLY A 84 10.25 10.00 -11.66
CA GLY A 84 11.72 10.06 -11.60
C GLY A 84 12.47 8.91 -12.28
N ARG A 85 11.79 7.87 -12.79
CA ARG A 85 12.42 6.77 -13.54
C ARG A 85 12.62 7.20 -15.00
N LYS A 86 13.77 7.81 -15.29
CA LYS A 86 14.29 7.96 -16.66
C LYS A 86 15.05 6.70 -17.08
#